data_AF-A0A183TIN2-F1
#
_entry.id   AF-A0A183TIN2-F1
#
_cell.length_a   1.000
_cell.length_b   1.000
_cell.length_c   1.000
_cell.angle_alpha   90.00
_cell.angle_beta   90.00
_cell.angle_gamma   90.00
#
_symmetry.space_group_name_H-M   'P 1'
#
loop_
_entity.id
_entity.type
_entity.pdbx_description
1 polymer ?
#
loop_
_entity_poly.entity_id
_entity_poly.type
_entity_poly.pdbx_seq_one_letter_code
_entity_poly.pdbx_strand_id
1 'polypeptide(L)'
;MGEYSLGKLVKKLKKLTVHSSPLPEKLTHETNIARWEACCKDYLQGLDARAHSGVILDLLDDEVYDLALSADISAAIAPSAVLDGLCEILGSFEHPWVLQADFHRRYQQPGESIKDFQQALRLLGRRAFPTLAAKALSNRVLEQLVAGVCDPQIRKILLRDRSPTLKKALALAREEEVLQAICEQPSRSLFGVTAVQPHFSHDASRQSPRQFC
;
A
#
# COMPACT_ATOMS: atom_id res chain seq x y z
N MET A 1 5.17 -62.75 -4.40
CA MET A 1 4.57 -61.72 -5.29
C MET A 1 3.74 -60.75 -4.46
N GLY A 2 4.33 -59.72 -3.85
CA GLY A 2 3.60 -58.78 -2.97
C GLY A 2 4.14 -57.35 -2.93
N GLU A 3 5.42 -57.14 -3.23
CA GLU A 3 6.05 -55.81 -3.08
C GLU A 3 5.81 -54.84 -4.24
N TYR A 4 5.46 -55.36 -5.43
CA TYR A 4 5.16 -54.53 -6.61
C TYR A 4 3.87 -53.70 -6.45
N SER A 5 2.96 -54.13 -5.57
CA SER A 5 1.69 -53.45 -5.33
C SER A 5 1.83 -52.30 -4.33
N LEU A 6 2.64 -52.49 -3.27
CA LEU A 6 2.84 -51.50 -2.21
C LEU A 6 3.55 -50.24 -2.75
N GLY A 7 4.60 -50.40 -3.56
CA GLY A 7 5.32 -49.27 -4.16
C GLY A 7 4.46 -48.42 -5.10
N LYS A 8 3.48 -49.04 -5.78
CA LYS A 8 2.52 -48.35 -6.66
C LYS A 8 1.48 -47.58 -5.84
N LEU A 9 1.06 -48.14 -4.71
CA LEU A 9 0.12 -47.52 -3.78
C LEU A 9 0.76 -46.33 -3.05
N VAL A 10 2.01 -46.46 -2.61
CA VAL A 10 2.79 -45.35 -2.01
C VAL A 10 3.05 -44.24 -3.02
N LYS A 11 3.34 -44.55 -4.29
CA LYS A 11 3.46 -43.52 -5.34
C LYS A 11 2.13 -42.84 -5.64
N LYS A 12 1.02 -43.56 -5.64
CA LYS A 12 -0.33 -42.98 -5.76
C LYS A 12 -0.67 -42.10 -4.55
N LEU A 13 -0.39 -42.55 -3.33
CA LEU A 13 -0.60 -41.77 -2.11
C LEU A 13 0.27 -40.51 -2.09
N LYS A 14 1.57 -40.61 -2.38
CA LYS A 14 2.45 -39.44 -2.52
C LYS A 14 1.98 -38.49 -3.63
N LYS A 15 1.42 -39.00 -4.73
CA LYS A 15 0.84 -38.16 -5.79
C LYS A 15 -0.48 -37.49 -5.37
N LEU A 16 -1.22 -38.09 -4.43
CA LEU A 16 -2.42 -37.50 -3.84
C LEU A 16 -2.09 -36.47 -2.74
N THR A 17 -1.01 -36.69 -1.98
CA THR A 17 -0.58 -35.79 -0.89
C THR A 17 0.03 -34.46 -1.40
N VAL A 18 0.43 -34.39 -2.67
CA VAL A 18 1.16 -33.22 -3.22
C VAL A 18 0.23 -32.09 -3.69
N HIS A 19 -1.09 -32.28 -3.70
CA HIS A 19 -2.05 -31.29 -4.23
C HIS A 19 -2.96 -30.64 -3.18
N SER A 20 -2.74 -30.88 -1.87
CA SER A 20 -3.47 -30.14 -0.86
C SER A 20 -2.83 -28.77 -0.68
N SER A 21 -3.48 -27.71 -1.17
CA SER A 21 -3.23 -26.36 -0.67
C SER A 21 -3.37 -26.38 0.87
N PRO A 22 -2.58 -25.58 1.60
CA PRO A 22 -2.70 -25.53 3.05
C PRO A 22 -4.11 -25.10 3.46
N LEU A 23 -4.60 -25.64 4.59
CA LEU A 23 -5.88 -25.25 5.16
C LEU A 23 -5.88 -23.71 5.38
N PRO A 24 -6.87 -22.98 4.85
CA PRO A 24 -7.01 -21.56 5.11
C PRO A 24 -7.20 -21.29 6.60
N GLU A 25 -6.69 -20.16 7.08
CA GLU A 25 -7.06 -19.66 8.41
C GLU A 25 -8.56 -19.36 8.48
N LYS A 26 -9.13 -19.36 9.69
CA LYS A 26 -10.54 -18.99 9.86
C LYS A 26 -10.79 -17.56 9.38
N LEU A 27 -11.91 -17.34 8.69
CA LEU A 27 -12.37 -16.01 8.31
C LEU A 27 -12.89 -15.30 9.55
N THR A 28 -12.27 -14.16 9.85
CA THR A 28 -12.69 -13.24 10.92
C THR A 28 -13.07 -11.90 10.31
N HIS A 29 -13.70 -11.02 11.08
CA HIS A 29 -14.03 -9.66 10.64
C HIS A 29 -12.78 -8.84 10.23
N GLU A 30 -11.62 -9.12 10.84
CA GLU A 30 -10.36 -8.41 10.55
C GLU A 30 -9.60 -9.00 9.35
N THR A 31 -10.01 -10.18 8.87
CA THR A 31 -9.34 -10.89 7.79
C THR A 31 -9.57 -10.16 6.47
N ASN A 32 -8.51 -10.05 5.66
CA ASN A 32 -8.64 -9.59 4.28
C ASN A 32 -9.43 -10.61 3.45
N ILE A 33 -10.72 -10.38 3.27
CA ILE A 33 -11.65 -11.31 2.59
C ILE A 33 -11.19 -11.70 1.19
N ALA A 34 -10.68 -10.76 0.37
CA ALA A 34 -10.24 -11.05 -0.99
C ALA A 34 -9.06 -12.03 -1.02
N ARG A 35 -8.11 -11.88 -0.08
CA ARG A 35 -7.00 -12.82 0.07
C ARG A 35 -7.49 -14.18 0.57
N TRP A 36 -8.37 -14.16 1.57
CA TRP A 36 -8.91 -15.38 2.16
C TRP A 36 -9.74 -16.18 1.15
N GLU A 37 -10.59 -15.53 0.38
CA GLU A 37 -11.42 -16.15 -0.67
C GLU A 37 -10.55 -16.84 -1.73
N ALA A 38 -9.46 -16.20 -2.15
CA ALA A 38 -8.50 -16.81 -3.09
C ALA A 38 -7.87 -18.08 -2.50
N CYS A 39 -7.40 -18.02 -1.24
CA CYS A 39 -6.84 -19.19 -0.56
C CYS A 39 -7.89 -20.30 -0.37
N CYS A 40 -9.13 -19.94 -0.05
CA CYS A 40 -10.24 -20.88 0.09
C CYS A 40 -10.52 -21.59 -1.24
N LYS A 41 -10.63 -20.84 -2.36
CA LYS A 41 -10.83 -21.43 -3.69
C LYS A 41 -9.73 -22.40 -4.08
N ASP A 42 -8.47 -22.08 -3.79
CA ASP A 42 -7.33 -22.97 -4.05
C ASP A 42 -7.35 -24.22 -3.16
N TYR A 43 -7.87 -24.14 -1.94
CA TYR A 43 -8.07 -25.27 -1.04
C TYR A 43 -9.21 -26.19 -1.51
N LEU A 44 -10.33 -25.61 -1.93
CA LEU A 44 -11.53 -26.35 -2.37
C LEU A 44 -11.29 -27.16 -3.65
N GLN A 45 -10.35 -26.79 -4.52
CA GLN A 45 -10.04 -27.51 -5.77
C GLN A 45 -9.70 -29.00 -5.55
N GLY A 46 -9.18 -29.36 -4.37
CA GLY A 46 -8.85 -30.75 -4.01
C GLY A 46 -9.99 -31.54 -3.38
N LEU A 47 -11.14 -30.91 -3.11
CA LEU A 47 -12.25 -31.48 -2.34
C LEU A 47 -13.47 -31.79 -3.19
N ASP A 48 -14.37 -32.63 -2.68
CA ASP A 48 -15.65 -32.92 -3.32
C ASP A 48 -16.50 -31.65 -3.42
N ALA A 49 -16.94 -31.31 -4.64
CA ALA A 49 -17.71 -30.11 -4.93
C ALA A 49 -19.02 -30.03 -4.13
N ARG A 50 -19.61 -31.18 -3.76
CA ARG A 50 -20.84 -31.22 -2.96
C ARG A 50 -20.63 -30.80 -1.50
N ALA A 51 -19.39 -30.89 -1.00
CA ALA A 51 -19.05 -30.51 0.36
C ALA A 51 -18.57 -29.05 0.47
N HIS A 52 -18.31 -28.37 -0.66
CA HIS A 52 -17.67 -27.05 -0.65
C HIS A 52 -18.40 -26.02 0.21
N SER A 53 -19.72 -25.90 0.12
CA SER A 53 -20.47 -24.94 0.93
C SER A 53 -20.33 -25.21 2.43
N GLY A 54 -20.36 -26.48 2.85
CA GLY A 54 -20.14 -26.85 4.26
C GLY A 54 -18.71 -26.54 4.71
N VAL A 55 -17.72 -26.86 3.88
CA VAL A 55 -16.30 -26.56 4.18
C VAL A 55 -16.06 -25.06 4.29
N ILE A 56 -16.68 -24.24 3.44
CA ILE A 56 -16.56 -22.77 3.53
C ILE A 56 -17.10 -22.27 4.87
N LEU A 57 -18.23 -22.81 5.34
CA LEU A 57 -18.84 -22.46 6.61
C LEU A 57 -18.00 -22.91 7.82
N ASP A 58 -17.37 -24.09 7.75
CA ASP A 58 -16.47 -24.58 8.81
C ASP A 58 -15.19 -23.73 8.95
N LEU A 59 -14.83 -23.00 7.88
CA LEU A 59 -13.71 -22.06 7.87
C LEU A 59 -14.08 -20.67 8.40
N LEU A 60 -15.30 -20.44 8.89
CA LEU A 60 -15.68 -19.20 9.55
C LEU A 60 -15.31 -19.25 11.04
N ASP A 61 -14.97 -18.10 11.62
CA ASP A 61 -15.05 -17.97 13.07
C ASP A 61 -16.52 -17.87 13.53
N ASP A 62 -16.73 -17.95 14.84
CA ASP A 62 -18.07 -18.07 15.40
C ASP A 62 -18.90 -16.79 15.12
N GLU A 63 -18.28 -15.61 15.17
CA GLU A 63 -18.94 -14.33 14.90
C GLU A 63 -19.38 -14.21 13.43
N VAL A 64 -18.48 -14.53 12.49
CA VAL A 64 -18.79 -14.48 11.05
C VAL A 64 -19.80 -15.57 10.67
N TYR A 65 -19.75 -16.74 11.33
CA TYR A 65 -20.73 -17.80 11.14
C TYR A 65 -22.13 -17.37 11.59
N ASP A 66 -22.27 -16.75 12.76
CA ASP A 66 -23.55 -16.24 13.27
C ASP A 66 -24.13 -15.14 12.36
N LEU A 67 -23.27 -14.28 11.81
CA LEU A 67 -23.67 -13.29 10.81
C LEU A 67 -24.15 -13.94 9.51
N ALA A 68 -23.45 -14.97 9.04
CA ALA A 68 -23.83 -15.72 7.84
C ALA A 68 -25.21 -16.37 8.02
N LEU A 69 -25.46 -16.99 9.18
CA LEU A 69 -26.77 -17.55 9.52
C LEU A 69 -27.88 -16.49 9.56
N SER A 70 -27.59 -15.31 10.13
CA SER A 70 -28.53 -14.19 10.20
C SER A 70 -28.92 -13.64 8.82
N ALA A 71 -28.10 -13.89 7.80
CA ALA A 71 -28.33 -13.52 6.41
C ALA A 71 -28.81 -14.70 5.53
N ASP A 72 -29.30 -15.79 6.14
CA ASP A 72 -29.78 -17.00 5.47
C ASP A 72 -28.71 -17.73 4.61
N ILE A 73 -27.42 -17.50 4.89
CA ILE A 73 -26.33 -18.21 4.24
C ILE A 73 -26.15 -19.57 4.92
N SER A 74 -26.25 -20.65 4.14
CA SER A 74 -26.15 -22.02 4.67
C SER A 74 -25.50 -22.97 3.67
N ALA A 75 -25.19 -24.19 4.11
CA ALA A 75 -24.58 -25.21 3.25
C ALA A 75 -25.49 -25.66 2.08
N ALA A 76 -26.77 -25.28 2.10
CA ALA A 76 -27.75 -25.65 1.08
C ALA A 76 -27.62 -24.85 -0.22
N ILE A 77 -26.97 -23.67 -0.20
CA ILE A 77 -26.80 -22.83 -1.38
C ILE A 77 -25.46 -23.14 -2.08
N ALA A 78 -25.34 -22.68 -3.32
CA ALA A 78 -24.13 -22.90 -4.12
C ALA A 78 -22.90 -22.25 -3.45
N PRO A 79 -21.70 -22.87 -3.53
CA PRO A 79 -20.48 -22.34 -2.90
C PRO A 79 -20.14 -20.91 -3.31
N SER A 80 -20.38 -20.54 -4.58
CA SER A 80 -20.19 -19.17 -5.05
C SER A 80 -21.15 -18.20 -4.36
N ALA A 81 -22.42 -18.59 -4.17
CA ALA A 81 -23.39 -17.76 -3.47
C ALA A 81 -23.06 -17.60 -1.97
N VAL A 82 -22.46 -18.63 -1.34
CA VAL A 82 -21.91 -18.50 0.02
C VAL A 82 -20.80 -17.46 0.06
N LEU A 83 -19.83 -17.53 -0.85
CA LEU A 83 -18.72 -16.57 -0.91
C LEU A 83 -19.19 -15.15 -1.23
N ASP A 84 -20.13 -15.00 -2.17
CA ASP A 84 -20.71 -13.70 -2.52
C ASP A 84 -21.45 -13.10 -1.32
N GLY A 85 -22.26 -13.90 -0.61
CA GLY A 85 -22.96 -13.44 0.59
C GLY A 85 -22.02 -13.07 1.74
N LEU A 86 -20.93 -13.83 1.95
CA LEU A 86 -19.89 -13.46 2.92
C LEU A 86 -19.19 -12.15 2.54
N CYS A 87 -18.94 -11.94 1.24
CA CYS A 87 -18.43 -10.68 0.71
C CYS A 87 -19.40 -9.52 0.92
N GLU A 88 -20.71 -9.75 0.81
CA GLU A 88 -21.71 -8.72 1.10
C GLU A 88 -21.76 -8.39 2.60
N ILE A 89 -21.80 -9.38 3.48
CA ILE A 89 -21.85 -9.17 4.93
C ILE A 89 -20.59 -8.46 5.41
N LEU A 90 -19.41 -8.98 5.10
CA LEU A 90 -18.14 -8.43 5.58
C LEU A 90 -17.71 -7.18 4.80
N GLY A 91 -18.10 -7.07 3.54
CA GLY A 91 -17.90 -5.86 2.72
C GLY A 91 -18.88 -4.73 3.03
N SER A 92 -20.05 -5.03 3.62
CA SER A 92 -21.04 -4.00 4.01
C SER A 92 -20.57 -3.09 5.14
N PHE A 93 -19.50 -3.46 5.87
CA PHE A 93 -18.96 -2.64 6.95
C PHE A 93 -18.25 -1.36 6.47
N GLU A 94 -17.87 -1.27 5.19
CA GLU A 94 -17.27 -0.06 4.61
C GLU A 94 -18.10 0.42 3.41
N HIS A 95 -19.13 1.23 3.68
CA HIS A 95 -19.96 1.85 2.65
C HIS A 95 -19.07 2.52 1.57
N PRO A 96 -19.32 2.34 0.25
CA PRO A 96 -18.43 2.83 -0.81
C PRO A 96 -17.99 4.31 -0.68
N TRP A 97 -18.88 5.19 -0.22
CA TRP A 97 -18.57 6.58 0.11
C TRP A 97 -17.47 6.76 1.17
N VAL A 98 -17.38 5.88 2.18
CA VAL A 98 -16.33 5.90 3.21
C VAL A 98 -14.99 5.57 2.58
N LEU A 99 -14.90 4.48 1.82
CA LEU A 99 -13.69 4.09 1.10
C LEU A 99 -13.20 5.17 0.12
N GLN A 100 -14.15 5.79 -0.59
CA GLN A 100 -13.85 6.93 -1.47
C GLN A 100 -13.39 8.14 -0.66
N ALA A 101 -14.01 8.44 0.48
CA ALA A 101 -13.57 9.53 1.34
C ALA A 101 -12.14 9.29 1.86
N ASP A 102 -11.81 8.05 2.27
CA ASP A 102 -10.46 7.69 2.73
C ASP A 102 -9.43 7.83 1.62
N PHE A 103 -9.78 7.45 0.39
CA PHE A 103 -8.93 7.70 -0.77
C PHE A 103 -8.66 9.20 -0.96
N HIS A 104 -9.70 10.05 -0.92
CA HIS A 104 -9.54 11.51 -1.11
C HIS A 104 -8.89 12.22 0.09
N ARG A 105 -9.01 11.66 1.29
CA ARG A 105 -8.37 12.17 2.53
C ARG A 105 -6.91 11.75 2.64
N ARG A 106 -6.40 10.90 1.74
CA ARG A 106 -5.03 10.43 1.83
C ARG A 106 -4.06 11.47 1.25
N TYR A 107 -3.37 12.16 2.13
CA TYR A 107 -2.24 13.05 1.84
C TYR A 107 -0.92 12.37 2.22
N GLN A 108 0.16 12.69 1.51
CA GLN A 108 1.52 12.22 1.82
C GLN A 108 1.86 12.54 3.28
N GLN A 109 2.29 11.54 4.03
CA GLN A 109 2.66 11.72 5.43
C GLN A 109 4.07 12.35 5.54
N PRO A 110 4.40 13.07 6.62
CA PRO A 110 5.77 13.56 6.84
C PRO A 110 6.78 12.41 6.79
N GLY A 111 7.83 12.56 5.97
CA GLY A 111 8.85 11.53 5.76
C GLY A 111 8.45 10.33 4.90
N GLU A 112 7.21 10.30 4.40
CA GLU A 112 6.77 9.27 3.45
C GLU A 112 7.33 9.54 2.06
N SER A 113 7.95 8.54 1.44
CA SER A 113 8.47 8.69 0.08
C SER A 113 7.36 8.78 -0.96
N ILE A 114 7.63 9.38 -2.12
CA ILE A 114 6.66 9.44 -3.23
C ILE A 114 6.25 8.04 -3.68
N LYS A 115 7.16 7.07 -3.62
CA LYS A 115 6.90 5.67 -3.99
C LYS A 115 5.90 5.03 -3.02
N ASP A 116 6.08 5.23 -1.73
CA ASP A 116 5.22 4.63 -0.69
C ASP A 116 3.84 5.27 -0.70
N PHE A 117 3.79 6.60 -0.84
CA PHE A 117 2.53 7.33 -0.99
C PHE A 117 1.75 6.84 -2.21
N GLN A 118 2.41 6.70 -3.37
CA GLN A 118 1.79 6.14 -4.56
C GLN A 118 1.27 4.72 -4.35
N GLN A 119 1.98 3.89 -3.58
CA GLN A 119 1.55 2.52 -3.30
C GLN A 119 0.31 2.52 -2.40
N ALA A 120 0.28 3.37 -1.38
CA ALA A 120 -0.89 3.56 -0.52
C ALA A 120 -2.12 4.02 -1.33
N LEU A 121 -1.95 5.00 -2.22
CA LEU A 121 -3.04 5.46 -3.09
C LEU A 121 -3.55 4.36 -4.03
N ARG A 122 -2.68 3.50 -4.56
CA ARG A 122 -3.13 2.36 -5.39
C ARG A 122 -3.95 1.35 -4.60
N LEU A 123 -3.57 1.07 -3.36
CA LEU A 123 -4.30 0.14 -2.49
C LEU A 123 -5.67 0.71 -2.12
N LEU A 124 -5.72 1.96 -1.68
CA LEU A 124 -6.98 2.65 -1.38
C LEU A 124 -7.86 2.79 -2.62
N GLY A 125 -7.29 3.15 -3.76
CA GLY A 125 -8.04 3.31 -5.01
C GLY A 125 -8.68 2.01 -5.49
N ARG A 126 -8.02 0.86 -5.33
CA ARG A 126 -8.62 -0.46 -5.65
C ARG A 126 -9.81 -0.78 -4.76
N ARG A 127 -9.75 -0.42 -3.48
CA ARG A 127 -10.86 -0.61 -2.53
C ARG A 127 -12.01 0.35 -2.81
N ALA A 128 -11.70 1.63 -3.03
CA ALA A 128 -12.68 2.69 -3.28
C ALA A 128 -13.39 2.57 -4.63
N PHE A 129 -12.72 1.97 -5.62
CA PHE A 129 -13.20 1.90 -7.00
C PHE A 129 -13.00 0.50 -7.61
N PRO A 130 -13.65 -0.54 -7.07
CA PRO A 130 -13.38 -1.93 -7.44
C PRO A 130 -13.77 -2.26 -8.90
N THR A 131 -14.71 -1.51 -9.47
CA THR A 131 -15.21 -1.72 -10.84
C THR A 131 -14.47 -0.91 -11.91
N LEU A 132 -13.53 -0.03 -11.52
CA LEU A 132 -12.80 0.78 -12.50
C LEU A 132 -11.74 -0.01 -13.24
N ALA A 133 -11.72 0.16 -14.57
CA ALA A 133 -10.62 -0.33 -15.40
C ALA A 133 -9.27 0.29 -14.96
N ALA A 134 -8.18 -0.44 -15.17
CA ALA A 134 -6.84 -0.06 -14.71
C ALA A 134 -6.40 1.36 -15.14
N LYS A 135 -6.80 1.80 -16.35
CA LYS A 135 -6.54 3.15 -16.84
C LYS A 135 -7.31 4.21 -16.04
N ALA A 136 -8.59 3.99 -15.78
CA ALA A 136 -9.42 4.90 -15.00
C ALA A 136 -8.92 4.98 -13.53
N LEU A 137 -8.55 3.85 -12.94
CA LEU A 137 -7.94 3.81 -11.62
C LEU A 137 -6.61 4.59 -11.59
N SER A 138 -5.78 4.44 -12.62
CA SER A 138 -4.52 5.19 -12.72
C SER A 138 -4.73 6.71 -12.80
N ASN A 139 -5.81 7.14 -13.44
CA ASN A 139 -6.19 8.56 -13.47
C ASN A 139 -6.64 9.06 -12.10
N ARG A 140 -7.45 8.30 -11.36
CA ARG A 140 -7.82 8.63 -9.97
C ARG A 140 -6.60 8.76 -9.07
N VAL A 141 -5.68 7.79 -9.16
CA VAL A 141 -4.42 7.82 -8.39
C VAL A 141 -3.57 9.04 -8.76
N LEU A 142 -3.53 9.44 -10.03
CA LEU A 142 -2.84 10.66 -10.45
C LEU A 142 -3.51 11.92 -9.88
N GLU A 143 -4.83 12.04 -9.99
CA GLU A 143 -5.59 13.17 -9.42
C GLU A 143 -5.28 13.34 -7.93
N GLN A 144 -5.35 12.24 -7.18
CA GLN A 144 -5.08 12.25 -5.75
C GLN A 144 -3.59 12.46 -5.41
N LEU A 145 -2.66 11.95 -6.23
CA LEU A 145 -1.23 12.23 -6.06
C LEU A 145 -0.97 13.74 -6.18
N VAL A 146 -1.50 14.40 -7.20
CA VAL A 146 -1.31 15.85 -7.42
C VAL A 146 -1.93 16.66 -6.27
N ALA A 147 -3.11 16.28 -5.79
CA ALA A 147 -3.76 16.94 -4.67
C ALA A 147 -3.08 16.68 -3.32
N GLY A 148 -2.55 15.47 -3.14
CA GLY A 148 -2.15 14.93 -1.85
C GLY A 148 -0.66 15.01 -1.52
N VAL A 149 0.22 15.36 -2.46
CA VAL A 149 1.66 15.55 -2.20
C VAL A 149 1.88 16.69 -1.20
N CYS A 150 2.71 16.43 -0.20
CA CYS A 150 3.03 17.38 0.87
C CYS A 150 4.10 18.39 0.42
N ASP A 151 5.10 17.93 -0.36
CA ASP A 151 6.20 18.79 -0.80
C ASP A 151 5.73 19.89 -1.77
N PRO A 152 5.95 21.18 -1.46
CA PRO A 152 5.50 22.28 -2.30
C PRO A 152 6.17 22.34 -3.69
N GLN A 153 7.44 21.94 -3.82
CA GLN A 153 8.16 21.97 -5.10
C GLN A 153 7.68 20.84 -6.01
N ILE A 154 7.56 19.61 -5.51
CA ILE A 154 6.99 18.48 -6.22
C ILE A 154 5.58 18.85 -6.70
N ARG A 155 4.72 19.40 -5.81
CA ARG A 155 3.37 19.83 -6.20
C ARG A 155 3.39 20.87 -7.32
N LYS A 156 4.31 21.84 -7.27
CA LYS A 156 4.48 22.85 -8.32
C LYS A 156 4.94 22.24 -9.65
N ILE A 157 5.86 21.28 -9.62
CA ILE A 157 6.33 20.57 -10.82
C ILE A 157 5.18 19.79 -11.45
N LEU A 158 4.39 19.08 -10.63
CA LEU A 158 3.24 18.31 -11.08
C LEU A 158 2.15 19.18 -11.73
N LEU A 159 1.87 20.36 -11.16
CA LEU A 159 0.87 21.29 -11.69
C LEU A 159 1.31 22.03 -12.96
N ARG A 160 2.61 22.12 -13.25
CA ARG A 160 3.13 22.78 -14.45
C ARG A 160 2.91 21.94 -15.72
N ASP A 161 2.79 20.63 -15.59
CA ASP A 161 2.58 19.74 -16.72
C ASP A 161 1.09 19.73 -17.11
N ARG A 162 0.79 20.03 -18.38
CA ARG A 162 -0.61 20.21 -18.86
C ARG A 162 -1.37 18.88 -18.98
N SER A 163 -0.67 17.75 -18.97
CA SER A 163 -1.27 16.41 -19.07
C SER A 163 -0.30 15.29 -18.63
N PRO A 164 0.14 15.25 -17.36
CA PRO A 164 1.02 14.19 -16.92
C PRO A 164 0.28 12.85 -16.96
N THR A 165 0.93 11.80 -17.47
CA THR A 165 0.51 10.43 -17.14
C THR A 165 0.98 10.13 -15.72
N LEU A 166 0.32 9.20 -15.01
CA LEU A 166 0.78 8.78 -13.67
C LEU A 166 2.27 8.39 -13.67
N LYS A 167 2.74 7.69 -14.71
CA LYS A 167 4.15 7.32 -14.86
C LYS A 167 5.07 8.54 -14.92
N LYS A 168 4.70 9.57 -15.71
CA LYS A 168 5.48 10.80 -15.87
C LYS A 168 5.49 11.62 -14.59
N ALA A 169 4.33 11.80 -13.95
CA ALA A 169 4.22 12.50 -12.66
C ALA A 169 5.15 11.88 -11.60
N LEU A 170 5.16 10.54 -11.51
CA LEU A 170 6.02 9.84 -10.56
C LEU A 170 7.51 9.97 -10.87
N ALA A 171 7.90 10.00 -12.15
CA ALA A 171 9.29 10.22 -12.53
C ALA A 171 9.76 11.60 -12.06
N LEU A 172 8.99 12.65 -12.39
CA LEU A 172 9.29 14.03 -11.99
C LEU A 172 9.35 14.20 -10.46
N ALA A 173 8.39 13.63 -9.74
CA ALA A 173 8.33 13.72 -8.30
C ALA A 173 9.52 13.02 -7.61
N ARG A 174 9.96 11.87 -8.14
CA ARG A 174 11.14 11.16 -7.62
C ARG A 174 12.44 11.88 -7.94
N GLU A 175 12.56 12.46 -9.13
CA GLU A 175 13.73 13.26 -9.49
C GLU A 175 13.92 14.43 -8.50
N GLU A 176 12.83 15.15 -8.20
CA GLU A 176 12.86 16.22 -7.21
C GLU A 176 13.16 15.72 -5.79
N GLU A 177 12.56 14.61 -5.35
CA GLU A 177 12.84 13.99 -4.05
C GLU A 177 14.34 13.65 -3.90
N VAL A 178 14.98 13.15 -4.96
CA VAL A 178 16.44 12.90 -4.99
C VAL A 178 17.24 14.20 -4.93
N LEU A 179 16.84 15.23 -5.68
CA LEU A 179 17.52 16.53 -5.68
C LEU A 179 17.47 17.19 -4.29
N GLN A 180 16.31 17.16 -3.63
CA GLN A 180 16.15 17.67 -2.27
C GLN A 180 17.01 16.91 -1.27
N ALA A 181 17.03 15.58 -1.34
CA ALA A 181 17.87 14.76 -0.47
C ALA A 181 19.37 15.09 -0.61
N ILE A 182 19.83 15.47 -1.80
CA ILE A 182 21.22 15.93 -2.03
C ILE A 182 21.45 17.31 -1.39
N CYS A 183 20.51 18.24 -1.51
CA CYS A 183 20.62 19.58 -0.94
C CYS A 183 20.53 19.61 0.59
N GLU A 184 19.75 18.70 1.20
CA GLU A 184 19.59 18.60 2.65
C GLU A 184 20.74 17.87 3.35
N GLN A 185 21.60 17.16 2.62
CA GLN A 185 22.81 16.62 3.21
C GLN A 185 23.71 17.78 3.67
N PRO A 186 24.09 17.81 4.98
CA PRO A 186 25.10 18.75 5.44
C PRO A 186 26.34 18.48 4.59
N SER A 187 26.81 19.52 3.91
CA SER A 187 28.11 19.51 3.24
C SER A 187 29.17 19.26 4.31
N ARG A 188 29.45 17.99 4.60
CA ARG A 188 30.56 17.59 5.43
C ARG A 188 31.81 18.07 4.70
N SER A 189 32.46 19.07 5.30
CA SER A 189 33.78 19.62 4.94
C SER A 189 33.83 20.59 3.76
N LEU A 190 33.49 21.86 4.00
CA LEU A 190 34.16 22.99 3.34
C LEU A 190 34.43 24.21 4.26
N PHE A 191 34.36 24.05 5.58
CA PHE A 191 34.79 25.09 6.53
C PHE A 191 36.17 24.77 7.10
N GLY A 192 37.16 24.88 6.23
CA GLY A 192 38.57 25.06 6.58
C GLY A 192 39.06 26.41 6.06
N VAL A 193 38.28 27.48 6.23
CA VAL A 193 38.75 28.84 5.94
C VAL A 193 39.13 29.47 7.29
N THR A 194 40.41 29.37 7.62
CA THR A 194 41.01 30.15 8.71
C THR A 194 40.93 31.62 8.31
N ALA A 195 40.09 32.39 9.00
CA ALA A 195 40.03 33.83 8.82
C ALA A 195 41.41 34.44 9.13
N VAL A 196 42.08 34.96 8.10
CA VAL A 196 43.23 35.85 8.29
C VAL A 196 42.67 37.20 8.73
N GLN A 197 42.88 37.54 10.00
CA GLN A 197 42.53 38.82 10.58
C GLN A 197 43.44 39.91 9.96
N PRO A 198 42.90 40.93 9.26
CA PRO A 198 43.72 42.04 8.81
C PRO A 198 43.99 42.97 10.01
N HIS A 199 45.24 43.03 10.45
CA HIS A 199 45.67 44.07 11.37
C HIS A 199 45.72 45.42 10.63
N PHE A 200 44.74 46.28 10.90
CA PHE A 200 44.87 47.70 10.58
C PHE A 200 45.73 48.37 11.65
N SER A 201 47.00 48.57 11.33
CA SER A 201 47.90 49.44 12.09
C SER A 201 47.57 50.88 11.75
N HIS A 202 46.79 51.57 12.59
CA HIS A 202 46.67 53.03 12.50
C HIS A 202 47.89 53.63 13.20
N ASP A 203 48.82 54.12 12.38
CA ASP A 203 49.99 54.90 12.81
C ASP A 203 49.49 56.28 13.26
N ALA A 204 49.51 56.53 14.57
CA ALA A 204 49.21 57.83 15.16
C ALA A 204 50.53 58.50 15.55
N SER A 205 51.04 59.32 14.64
CA SER A 205 52.18 60.18 14.90
C SER A 205 51.86 61.65 14.60
N ARG A 206 51.77 62.41 15.70
CA ARG A 206 52.35 63.75 15.95
C ARG A 206 51.37 64.82 16.45
N GLN A 207 51.59 65.12 17.73
CA GLN A 207 51.51 66.41 18.44
C GLN A 207 51.74 67.62 17.49
N SER A 208 51.18 68.81 17.70
CA SER A 208 51.22 69.62 18.93
C SER A 208 50.37 70.93 18.75
N PRO A 209 50.42 71.98 19.60
CA PRO A 209 49.25 72.48 20.34
C PRO A 209 48.91 73.95 20.01
N ARG A 210 47.69 74.45 20.29
CA ARG A 210 47.48 75.89 20.57
C ARG A 210 46.36 76.14 21.57
N GLN A 211 46.70 76.96 22.56
CA GLN A 211 45.89 77.56 23.62
C GLN A 211 44.99 78.70 23.10
N PHE A 212 44.21 79.24 24.05
CA PHE A 212 43.48 80.53 24.14
C PHE A 212 41.99 80.42 23.77
N CYS A 213 41.01 80.77 24.61
CA CYS A 213 40.94 81.44 25.92
C CYS A 213 39.88 80.78 26.79
#